data_AF-A0A3S5FGP9-F1
#
_entry.id   AF-A0A3S5FGP9-F1
#
_cell.length_a   1.000
_cell.length_b   1.000
_cell.length_c   1.000
_cell.angle_alpha   90.00
_cell.angle_beta   90.00
_cell.angle_gamma   90.00
#
_symmetry.space_group_name_H-M   'P 1'
#
loop_
_entity.id
_entity.type
_entity.pdbx_description
1 polymer ?
#
loop_
_entity_poly.entity_id
_entity_poly.type
_entity_poly.pdbx_seq_one_letter_code
_entity_poly.pdbx_strand_id
1 'polypeptide(L)'
;MFHFVPKPNLVNDCQAEYQRLDKIDEEQLAMEHISAPVDWPSFGHYFYFLFAPTLLYRDVYPRTERVRRRFLLTNLAQVVASIFFGYLVLTTFIFPRFAEHFCLTWRSLLCHVFINSLPTLVVIMLAFFCFLHSWLNSWAEAMRFGDRLFYLDWWNGRTNQDYFRLWNVVVHNWLYTYVYRDLQLILLRRQRLLAAAVVFLLSASIHEYVMALSFGFCLPVMFIILGFFNFFLFSLSQQGLQGNLLYWLFLSILNSVTMMFYTMEWYARVNSTSGMKSFWFPETMRCGYKSPQAGVTK
;
A
#
# COMPACT_ATOMS: atom_id res chain seq x y z
N MET A 1 -3.39 42.64 8.22
CA MET A 1 -4.17 41.72 7.37
C MET A 1 -3.18 41.00 6.45
N PHE A 2 -2.60 39.89 6.93
CA PHE A 2 -1.63 39.13 6.15
C PHE A 2 -2.40 38.33 5.08
N HIS A 3 -2.28 38.76 3.83
CA HIS A 3 -2.78 38.01 2.68
C HIS A 3 -1.97 36.72 2.54
N PHE A 4 -2.47 35.63 3.11
CA PHE A 4 -2.08 34.28 2.72
C PHE A 4 -2.71 34.02 1.35
N VAL A 5 -1.96 34.27 0.28
CA VAL A 5 -2.29 33.75 -1.05
C VAL A 5 -1.81 32.29 -1.07
N PRO A 6 -2.70 31.29 -1.10
CA PRO A 6 -2.26 29.91 -1.20
C PRO A 6 -1.72 29.72 -2.62
N LYS A 7 -0.39 29.58 -2.77
CA LYS A 7 0.24 29.23 -4.04
C LYS A 7 -0.22 27.81 -4.41
N PRO A 8 -0.96 27.60 -5.51
CA PRO A 8 -1.67 26.35 -5.75
C PRO A 8 -0.80 25.18 -6.26
N ASN A 9 0.53 25.33 -6.35
CA ASN A 9 1.40 24.40 -7.09
C ASN A 9 2.75 24.03 -6.43
N LEU A 10 3.05 24.46 -5.19
CA LEU A 10 4.37 24.20 -4.57
C LEU A 10 4.79 22.72 -4.54
N VAL A 11 3.84 21.81 -4.35
CA VAL A 11 4.09 20.36 -4.30
C VAL A 11 4.43 19.80 -5.69
N ASN A 12 3.72 20.25 -6.73
CA ASN A 12 3.96 19.82 -8.11
C ASN A 12 5.29 20.40 -8.63
N ASP A 13 5.62 21.63 -8.23
CA ASP A 13 6.90 22.26 -8.57
C ASP A 13 8.06 21.54 -7.88
N CYS A 14 7.95 21.23 -6.58
CA CYS A 14 8.93 20.41 -5.86
C CYS A 14 9.06 18.99 -6.44
N GLN A 15 7.97 18.37 -6.91
CA GLN A 15 8.02 17.04 -7.53
C GLN A 15 8.70 17.08 -8.90
N ALA A 16 8.38 18.07 -9.74
CA ALA A 16 9.00 18.24 -11.04
C ALA A 16 10.48 18.64 -10.93
N GLU A 17 10.85 19.32 -9.85
CA GLU A 17 12.23 19.64 -9.50
C GLU A 17 12.96 18.42 -8.95
N TYR A 18 12.36 17.66 -8.02
CA TYR A 18 12.92 16.41 -7.50
C TYR A 18 13.12 15.37 -8.60
N GLN A 19 12.14 15.16 -9.49
CA GLN A 19 12.28 14.26 -10.63
C GLN A 19 13.32 14.75 -11.65
N ARG A 20 13.51 16.07 -11.79
CA ARG A 20 14.60 16.62 -12.60
C ARG A 20 15.95 16.35 -11.95
N LEU A 21 16.07 16.58 -10.65
CA LEU A 21 17.30 16.36 -9.89
C LEU A 21 17.68 14.88 -9.86
N ASP A 22 16.73 13.97 -9.59
CA ASP A 22 16.96 12.52 -9.66
C ASP A 22 17.42 12.09 -11.07
N LYS A 23 16.87 12.72 -12.12
CA LYS A 23 17.23 12.39 -13.50
C LYS A 23 18.60 12.94 -13.90
N ILE A 24 18.95 14.13 -13.40
CA ILE A 24 20.29 14.71 -13.54
C ILE A 24 21.30 13.86 -12.78
N ASP A 25 20.99 13.48 -11.54
CA ASP A 25 21.82 12.59 -10.72
C ASP A 25 21.98 11.21 -11.39
N GLU A 26 20.92 10.63 -11.96
CA GLU A 26 21.01 9.37 -12.72
C GLU A 26 21.89 9.48 -13.98
N GLU A 27 21.76 10.56 -14.76
CA GLU A 27 22.58 10.79 -15.95
C GLU A 27 24.05 11.05 -15.59
N GLN A 28 24.30 11.78 -14.51
CA GLN A 28 25.64 12.02 -13.97
C GLN A 28 26.27 10.74 -13.42
N LEU A 29 25.53 9.95 -12.63
CA LEU A 29 25.96 8.64 -12.14
C LEU A 29 26.24 7.67 -13.29
N ALA A 30 25.42 7.66 -14.34
CA ALA A 30 25.65 6.81 -15.51
C ALA A 30 26.95 7.19 -16.24
N MET A 31 27.24 8.49 -16.38
CA MET A 31 28.48 8.97 -16.98
C MET A 31 29.72 8.68 -16.09
N GLU A 32 29.58 8.80 -14.78
CA GLU A 32 30.65 8.49 -13.82
C GLU A 32 30.92 6.98 -13.77
N HIS A 33 29.88 6.15 -13.85
CA HIS A 33 30.01 4.68 -13.84
C HIS A 33 30.68 4.12 -15.11
N ILE A 34 30.54 4.79 -16.26
CA ILE A 34 31.25 4.43 -17.51
C ILE A 34 32.77 4.73 -17.39
N SER A 35 33.18 5.64 -16.52
CA SER A 35 34.56 6.13 -16.41
C SER A 35 35.34 5.62 -15.18
N ALA A 36 34.65 5.09 -14.16
CA ALA A 36 35.29 4.53 -12.97
C ALA A 36 35.76 3.06 -13.14
N PRO A 37 36.88 2.66 -12.52
CA PRO A 37 37.28 1.25 -12.42
C PRO A 37 36.20 0.44 -11.68
N VAL A 38 35.98 -0.81 -12.09
CA VAL A 38 34.97 -1.71 -11.51
C VAL A 38 35.46 -2.20 -10.14
N ASP A 39 35.18 -1.42 -9.10
CA ASP A 39 35.35 -1.85 -7.71
C ASP A 39 34.08 -2.61 -7.28
N TRP A 40 34.24 -3.88 -6.93
CA TRP A 40 33.12 -4.69 -6.44
C TRP A 40 32.63 -4.15 -5.09
N PRO A 41 31.32 -4.02 -4.87
CA PRO A 41 30.80 -3.52 -3.62
C PRO A 41 31.17 -4.46 -2.47
N SER A 42 31.72 -3.89 -1.40
CA SER A 42 32.01 -4.66 -0.18
C SER A 42 30.71 -5.22 0.41
N PHE A 43 30.76 -6.45 0.93
CA PHE A 43 29.64 -7.13 1.57
C PHE A 43 28.96 -6.27 2.67
N GLY A 44 29.70 -5.38 3.33
CA GLY A 44 29.16 -4.45 4.31
C GLY A 44 28.15 -3.45 3.74
N HIS A 45 28.34 -2.99 2.49
CA HIS A 45 27.40 -2.08 1.82
C HIS A 45 26.11 -2.81 1.47
N TYR A 46 26.21 -4.04 0.97
CA TYR A 46 25.06 -4.89 0.71
C TYR A 46 24.28 -5.21 1.99
N PHE A 47 24.98 -5.54 3.09
CA PHE A 47 24.33 -5.77 4.37
C PHE A 47 23.60 -4.52 4.89
N TYR A 48 24.19 -3.32 4.74
CA TYR A 48 23.51 -2.07 5.07
C TYR A 48 22.24 -1.87 4.22
N PHE A 49 22.30 -2.14 2.91
CA PHE A 49 21.16 -2.04 2.01
C PHE A 49 20.00 -2.94 2.42
N LEU A 50 20.26 -4.19 2.83
CA LEU A 50 19.21 -5.13 3.27
C LEU A 50 18.33 -4.60 4.41
N PHE A 51 18.89 -3.72 5.26
CA PHE A 51 18.16 -3.07 6.34
C PHE A 51 17.79 -1.62 6.04
N ALA A 52 18.29 -1.02 4.97
CA ALA A 52 17.90 0.34 4.61
C ALA A 52 16.43 0.36 4.20
N PRO A 53 15.65 1.40 4.56
CA PRO A 53 14.23 1.52 4.20
C PRO A 53 14.06 1.95 2.73
N THR A 54 14.79 1.32 1.82
CA THR A 54 14.72 1.53 0.37
C THR A 54 14.87 0.20 -0.35
N LEU A 55 14.28 0.09 -1.53
CA LEU A 55 14.37 -1.11 -2.37
C LEU A 55 15.34 -0.91 -3.55
N LEU A 56 15.89 0.30 -3.71
CA LEU A 56 16.87 0.60 -4.75
C LEU A 56 18.27 0.50 -4.17
N TYR A 57 19.09 -0.40 -4.73
CA TYR A 57 20.50 -0.49 -4.38
C TYR A 57 21.28 0.70 -4.97
N ARG A 58 22.09 1.36 -4.13
CA ARG A 58 23.07 2.38 -4.50
C ARG A 58 24.33 2.15 -3.65
N ASP A 59 25.51 2.37 -4.22
CA ASP A 59 26.77 2.17 -3.50
C ASP A 59 26.96 3.21 -2.37
N VAL A 60 26.45 4.43 -2.58
CA VAL A 60 26.48 5.51 -1.60
C VAL A 60 25.08 6.01 -1.33
N TYR A 61 24.70 6.01 -0.05
CA TYR A 61 23.45 6.60 0.43
C TYR A 61 23.71 7.87 1.23
N PRO A 62 22.82 8.88 1.15
CA PRO A 62 22.89 10.03 2.05
C PRO A 62 22.73 9.55 3.50
N ARG A 63 23.61 10.01 4.39
CA ARG A 63 23.63 9.61 5.81
C ARG A 63 23.46 10.80 6.74
N THR A 64 22.80 10.58 7.87
CA THR A 64 22.72 11.58 8.94
C THR A 64 23.92 11.50 9.87
N GLU A 65 24.40 12.64 10.37
CA GLU A 65 25.58 12.71 11.25
C GLU A 65 25.36 12.00 12.59
N ARG A 66 24.14 12.10 13.14
CA ARG A 66 23.79 11.59 14.46
C ARG A 66 22.38 11.01 14.50
N VAL A 67 22.18 10.08 15.44
CA VAL A 67 20.87 9.49 15.75
C VAL A 67 20.15 10.39 16.77
N ARG A 68 19.05 11.00 16.35
CA ARG A 68 18.16 11.81 17.20
C ARG A 68 17.24 10.88 17.99
N ARG A 69 17.71 10.45 19.16
CA ARG A 69 17.00 9.49 20.03
C ARG A 69 15.55 9.88 20.34
N ARG A 70 15.27 11.18 20.57
CA ARG A 70 13.89 11.66 20.81
C ARG A 70 12.98 11.41 19.61
N PHE A 71 13.44 11.72 18.40
CA PHE A 71 12.69 11.47 17.16
C PHE A 71 12.43 9.97 16.97
N LEU A 72 13.46 9.14 17.16
CA LEU A 72 13.33 7.68 17.11
C LEU A 72 12.29 7.15 18.11
N LEU A 73 12.40 7.53 19.38
CA LEU A 73 11.49 7.05 20.43
C LEU A 73 10.06 7.54 20.24
N THR A 74 9.86 8.78 19.79
CA THR A 74 8.53 9.31 19.47
C THR A 74 7.87 8.52 18.34
N ASN A 75 8.59 8.26 17.25
CA ASN A 75 8.03 7.50 16.12
C ASN A 75 7.77 6.03 16.50
N LEU A 76 8.62 5.40 17.31
CA LEU A 76 8.36 4.06 17.85
C LEU A 76 7.12 4.02 18.75
N ALA A 77 6.94 5.04 19.60
CA ALA A 77 5.73 5.17 20.42
C ALA A 77 4.48 5.37 19.54
N GLN A 78 4.58 6.12 18.46
CA GLN A 78 3.51 6.27 17.47
C GLN A 78 3.16 4.93 16.80
N VAL A 79 4.14 4.09 16.46
CA VAL A 79 3.89 2.73 15.92
C VAL A 79 3.06 1.91 16.91
N VAL A 80 3.46 1.85 18.18
CA VAL A 80 2.74 1.09 19.22
C VAL A 80 1.31 1.63 19.39
N ALA A 81 1.16 2.96 19.45
CA ALA A 81 -0.14 3.60 19.56
C ALA A 81 -1.04 3.32 18.34
N SER A 82 -0.49 3.34 17.13
CA SER A 82 -1.22 3.03 15.90
C SER A 82 -1.65 1.56 15.83
N ILE A 83 -0.80 0.62 16.23
CA ILE A 83 -1.18 -0.80 16.29
C ILE A 83 -2.31 -1.01 17.29
N PHE A 84 -2.20 -0.43 18.49
CA PHE A 84 -3.23 -0.54 19.52
C PHE A 84 -4.56 0.08 19.06
N PHE A 85 -4.52 1.28 18.48
CA PHE A 85 -5.72 1.95 17.97
C PHE A 85 -6.35 1.17 16.80
N GLY A 86 -5.54 0.59 15.91
CA GLY A 86 -6.02 -0.25 14.82
C GLY A 86 -6.73 -1.51 15.32
N TYR A 87 -6.17 -2.15 16.35
CA TYR A 87 -6.80 -3.28 17.03
C TYR A 87 -8.17 -2.90 17.62
N LEU A 88 -8.28 -1.74 18.29
CA LEU A 88 -9.55 -1.26 18.83
C LEU A 88 -10.59 -1.04 17.73
N VAL A 89 -10.20 -0.41 16.61
CA VAL A 89 -11.12 -0.17 15.48
C VAL A 89 -11.60 -1.49 14.88
N LEU A 90 -10.70 -2.44 14.65
CA LEU A 90 -11.03 -3.76 14.11
C LEU A 90 -11.99 -4.53 15.02
N THR A 91 -11.65 -4.64 16.31
CA THR A 91 -12.44 -5.43 17.28
C THR A 91 -13.76 -4.78 17.67
N THR A 92 -13.87 -3.46 17.60
CA THR A 92 -15.11 -2.74 17.97
C THR A 92 -16.07 -2.62 16.79
N PHE A 93 -15.57 -2.29 15.60
CA PHE A 93 -16.43 -1.89 14.48
C PHE A 93 -16.50 -2.94 13.36
N ILE A 94 -15.44 -3.70 13.10
CA ILE A 94 -15.37 -4.57 11.91
C ILE A 94 -15.71 -6.01 12.29
N PHE A 95 -14.94 -6.62 13.19
CA PHE A 95 -15.06 -8.04 13.52
C PHE A 95 -16.43 -8.47 14.06
N PRO A 96 -17.07 -7.76 15.01
CA PRO A 96 -18.35 -8.21 15.56
C PRO A 96 -19.46 -8.33 14.51
N ARG A 97 -19.38 -7.54 13.43
CA ARG A 97 -20.38 -7.53 12.35
C ARG A 97 -20.33 -8.78 11.47
N PHE A 98 -19.22 -9.51 11.48
CA PHE A 98 -18.99 -10.68 10.64
C PHE A 98 -18.86 -11.98 11.44
N ALA A 99 -18.87 -11.89 12.77
CA ALA A 99 -18.78 -13.04 13.66
C ALA A 99 -20.05 -13.90 13.68
N GLU A 100 -21.22 -13.28 13.45
CA GLU A 100 -22.52 -13.96 13.40
C GLU A 100 -22.86 -14.46 11.98
N HIS A 101 -23.87 -15.33 11.89
CA HIS A 101 -24.28 -15.91 10.61
C HIS A 101 -24.76 -14.83 9.62
N PHE A 102 -24.15 -14.80 8.44
CA PHE A 102 -24.53 -13.91 7.35
C PHE A 102 -25.01 -14.71 6.13
N CYS A 103 -26.13 -14.28 5.55
CA CYS A 103 -26.56 -14.70 4.22
C CYS A 103 -26.23 -13.58 3.23
N LEU A 104 -25.39 -13.87 2.24
CA LEU A 104 -24.97 -12.93 1.19
C LEU A 104 -26.13 -12.61 0.24
N THR A 105 -27.01 -11.70 0.66
CA THR A 105 -27.99 -11.06 -0.23
C THR A 105 -27.38 -9.77 -0.79
N TRP A 106 -27.67 -9.42 -2.04
CA TRP A 106 -27.12 -8.19 -2.67
C TRP A 106 -27.39 -6.91 -1.86
N ARG A 107 -28.58 -6.83 -1.22
CA ARG A 107 -28.93 -5.73 -0.30
C ARG A 107 -28.05 -5.69 0.95
N SER A 108 -27.81 -6.85 1.57
CA SER A 108 -26.95 -6.98 2.75
C SER A 108 -25.51 -6.63 2.39
N LEU A 109 -25.00 -7.13 1.25
CA LEU A 109 -23.66 -6.81 0.76
C LEU A 109 -23.46 -5.30 0.62
N LEU A 110 -24.38 -4.61 -0.07
CA LEU A 110 -24.32 -3.15 -0.22
C LEU A 110 -24.32 -2.45 1.14
N CYS A 111 -25.22 -2.82 2.04
CA CYS A 111 -25.28 -2.21 3.38
C CYS A 111 -23.96 -2.41 4.15
N HIS A 112 -23.39 -3.62 4.14
CA HIS A 112 -22.12 -3.89 4.83
C HIS A 112 -20.95 -3.12 4.23
N VAL A 113 -20.88 -2.99 2.90
CA VAL A 113 -19.83 -2.19 2.23
C VAL A 113 -19.93 -0.72 2.66
N PHE A 114 -21.13 -0.14 2.68
CA PHE A 114 -21.32 1.26 3.11
C PHE A 114 -21.02 1.46 4.59
N ILE A 115 -21.53 0.60 5.48
CA ILE A 115 -21.35 0.71 6.93
C ILE A 115 -19.88 0.50 7.33
N ASN A 116 -19.14 -0.35 6.63
CA ASN A 116 -17.73 -0.60 6.90
C ASN A 116 -16.77 0.35 6.17
N SER A 117 -17.26 1.20 5.26
CA SER A 117 -16.41 2.12 4.50
C SER A 117 -15.59 3.06 5.39
N LEU A 118 -16.23 3.71 6.37
CA LEU A 118 -15.56 4.64 7.28
C LEU A 118 -14.58 3.94 8.24
N PRO A 119 -14.96 2.87 8.99
CA PRO A 119 -14.01 2.15 9.83
C PRO A 119 -12.81 1.63 9.03
N THR A 120 -13.05 1.08 7.84
CA THR A 120 -11.97 0.56 7.00
C THR A 120 -11.07 1.67 6.48
N LEU A 121 -11.63 2.83 6.11
CA LEU A 121 -10.84 4.01 5.75
C LEU A 121 -9.91 4.42 6.90
N VAL A 122 -10.41 4.44 8.14
CA VAL A 122 -9.58 4.74 9.32
C VAL A 122 -8.46 3.71 9.47
N VAL A 123 -8.73 2.42 9.30
CA VAL A 123 -7.70 1.37 9.38
C VAL A 123 -6.62 1.55 8.32
N ILE A 124 -6.98 1.81 7.05
CA ILE A 124 -5.96 1.98 5.99
C ILE A 124 -5.15 3.27 6.19
N MET A 125 -5.76 4.36 6.64
CA MET A 125 -5.03 5.59 7.00
C MET A 125 -4.07 5.38 8.16
N LEU A 126 -4.51 4.61 9.15
CA LEU A 126 -3.68 4.27 10.30
C LEU A 126 -2.54 3.34 9.92
N ALA A 127 -2.78 2.34 9.07
CA ALA A 127 -1.75 1.44 8.55
C ALA A 127 -0.70 2.22 7.73
N PHE A 128 -1.15 3.15 6.88
CA PHE A 128 -0.29 4.08 6.16
C PHE A 128 0.63 4.87 7.10
N PHE A 129 0.04 5.53 8.10
CA PHE A 129 0.79 6.33 9.06
C PHE A 129 1.72 5.47 9.95
N CYS A 130 1.26 4.30 10.38
CA CYS A 130 2.04 3.37 11.19
C CYS A 130 3.27 2.89 10.43
N PHE A 131 3.10 2.43 9.19
CA PHE A 131 4.17 1.82 8.43
C PHE A 131 5.04 2.86 7.69
N LEU A 132 4.46 3.61 6.75
CA LEU A 132 5.23 4.48 5.87
C LEU A 132 5.78 5.72 6.58
N HIS A 133 5.04 6.28 7.54
CA HIS A 133 5.54 7.40 8.32
C HIS A 133 6.35 6.92 9.52
N SER A 134 5.72 6.28 10.50
CA SER A 134 6.32 6.07 11.82
C SER A 134 7.39 4.98 11.80
N TRP A 135 7.10 3.82 11.21
CA TRP A 135 8.04 2.70 11.17
C TRP A 135 9.26 2.99 10.30
N LEU A 136 9.06 3.41 9.04
CA LEU A 136 10.18 3.70 8.13
C LEU A 136 11.04 4.86 8.63
N ASN A 137 10.48 5.94 9.21
CA ASN A 137 11.30 7.00 9.81
C ASN A 137 12.05 6.55 11.06
N SER A 138 11.46 5.68 11.88
CA SER A 138 12.16 5.09 13.03
C SER A 138 13.36 4.27 12.54
N TRP A 139 13.15 3.42 11.55
CA TRP A 139 14.18 2.56 11.00
C TRP A 139 15.26 3.36 10.26
N ALA A 140 14.87 4.37 9.49
CA ALA A 140 15.79 5.30 8.84
C ALA A 140 16.67 6.03 9.87
N GLU A 141 16.08 6.53 10.95
CA GLU A 141 16.85 7.20 12.01
C GLU A 141 17.81 6.24 12.72
N ALA A 142 17.37 5.00 13.00
CA ALA A 142 18.23 3.96 13.60
C ALA A 142 19.43 3.62 12.72
N MET A 143 19.22 3.54 11.40
CA MET A 143 20.25 3.23 10.40
C MET A 143 21.06 4.47 9.95
N ARG A 144 20.72 5.68 10.43
CA ARG A 144 21.26 6.97 9.94
C ARG A 144 21.04 7.19 8.44
N PHE A 145 19.96 6.66 7.90
CA PHE A 145 19.55 6.87 6.52
C PHE A 145 18.96 8.28 6.36
N GLY A 146 19.54 9.04 5.42
CA GLY A 146 19.24 10.45 5.18
C GLY A 146 18.07 10.69 4.22
N ASP A 147 17.86 9.79 3.26
CA ASP A 147 16.72 9.86 2.35
C ASP A 147 15.46 9.35 3.05
N ARG A 148 14.47 10.22 3.25
CA ARG A 148 13.26 9.91 4.03
C ARG A 148 11.99 10.17 3.26
N LEU A 149 12.11 10.27 1.94
CA LEU A 149 10.96 10.50 1.06
C LEU A 149 10.24 9.18 0.75
N PHE A 150 9.56 8.63 1.77
CA PHE A 150 8.84 7.36 1.62
C PHE A 150 7.47 7.51 0.95
N TYR A 151 6.89 8.72 1.02
CA TYR A 151 5.61 9.08 0.43
C TYR A 151 5.57 10.59 0.18
N LEU A 152 4.63 11.02 -0.66
CA LEU A 152 4.34 12.42 -0.98
C LEU A 152 2.87 12.73 -0.69
N ASP A 153 2.41 13.96 -0.98
CA ASP A 153 1.04 14.44 -0.69
C ASP A 153 -0.02 13.77 -1.60
N TRP A 154 -0.14 12.45 -1.52
CA TRP A 154 -1.03 11.63 -2.33
C TRP A 154 -2.51 11.96 -2.11
N TRP A 155 -2.87 12.48 -0.93
CA TRP A 155 -4.23 12.91 -0.59
C TRP A 155 -4.70 14.12 -1.42
N ASN A 156 -3.76 14.94 -1.90
CA ASN A 156 -4.02 16.09 -2.76
C ASN A 156 -3.85 15.77 -4.25
N GLY A 157 -3.66 14.50 -4.61
CA GLY A 157 -3.53 14.05 -6.00
C GLY A 157 -4.69 14.55 -6.87
N ARG A 158 -4.38 15.10 -8.04
CA ARG A 158 -5.39 15.63 -8.98
C ARG A 158 -5.75 14.63 -10.07
N THR A 159 -4.98 13.55 -10.19
CA THR A 159 -5.20 12.49 -11.17
C THR A 159 -5.21 11.13 -10.47
N ASN A 160 -5.96 10.18 -11.04
CA ASN A 160 -5.98 8.80 -10.56
C ASN A 160 -4.59 8.13 -10.60
N GLN A 161 -3.68 8.63 -11.45
CA GLN A 161 -2.32 8.13 -11.58
C GLN A 161 -1.41 8.63 -10.46
N ASP A 162 -1.64 9.85 -9.94
CA ASP A 162 -0.83 10.44 -8.88
C ASP A 162 -0.86 9.56 -7.63
N TYR A 163 -2.01 9.01 -7.27
CA TYR A 163 -2.13 8.14 -6.10
C TYR A 163 -1.08 7.01 -6.10
N PHE A 164 -1.01 6.24 -7.19
CA PHE A 164 -0.08 5.10 -7.29
C PHE A 164 1.39 5.49 -7.33
N ARG A 165 1.69 6.75 -7.69
CA ARG A 165 3.06 7.30 -7.66
C ARG A 165 3.46 7.83 -6.29
N LEU A 166 2.50 8.43 -5.58
CA LEU A 166 2.77 9.26 -4.40
C LEU A 166 2.54 8.53 -3.07
N TRP A 167 1.70 7.48 -3.05
CA TRP A 167 1.33 6.77 -1.82
C TRP A 167 2.51 6.06 -1.16
N ASN A 168 3.25 5.25 -1.92
CA ASN A 168 4.41 4.51 -1.43
C ASN A 168 5.53 4.63 -2.48
N VAL A 169 6.33 5.68 -2.31
CA VAL A 169 7.41 6.03 -3.23
C VAL A 169 8.48 4.93 -3.26
N VAL A 170 8.71 4.23 -2.15
CA VAL A 170 9.71 3.14 -2.06
C VAL A 170 9.38 2.00 -3.03
N VAL A 171 8.14 1.50 -2.96
CA VAL A 171 7.69 0.42 -3.85
C VAL A 171 7.47 0.93 -5.28
N HIS A 172 6.96 2.16 -5.41
CA HIS A 172 6.78 2.79 -6.72
C HIS A 172 8.10 2.89 -7.49
N ASN A 173 9.16 3.37 -6.85
CA ASN A 173 10.47 3.53 -7.46
C ASN A 173 11.07 2.19 -7.86
N TRP A 174 10.93 1.15 -7.03
CA TRP A 174 11.37 -0.20 -7.38
C TRP A 174 10.63 -0.75 -8.62
N LEU A 175 9.29 -0.65 -8.63
CA LEU A 175 8.47 -1.07 -9.76
C LEU A 175 8.79 -0.25 -11.02
N TYR A 176 9.05 1.04 -10.88
CA TYR A 176 9.39 1.90 -12.00
C TYR A 176 10.75 1.53 -12.60
N THR A 177 11.78 1.46 -11.77
CA THR A 177 13.18 1.31 -12.19
C THR A 177 13.47 -0.08 -12.74
N TYR A 178 13.01 -1.15 -12.08
CA TYR A 178 13.37 -2.52 -12.43
C TYR A 178 12.31 -3.27 -13.26
N VAL A 179 11.06 -2.82 -13.25
CA VAL A 179 9.98 -3.51 -13.98
C VAL A 179 9.50 -2.66 -15.14
N TYR A 180 8.95 -1.47 -14.87
CA TYR A 180 8.34 -0.64 -15.90
C TYR A 180 9.36 -0.16 -16.94
N ARG A 181 10.52 0.38 -16.52
CA ARG A 181 11.55 0.90 -17.41
C ARG A 181 12.11 -0.19 -18.32
N ASP A 182 12.42 -1.36 -17.76
CA ASP A 182 12.96 -2.49 -18.51
C ASP A 182 11.94 -3.07 -19.49
N LEU A 183 10.68 -3.19 -19.06
CA LEU A 183 9.58 -3.54 -19.97
C LEU A 183 9.41 -2.52 -21.10
N GLN A 184 9.50 -1.22 -20.81
CA GLN A 184 9.45 -0.17 -21.83
C GLN A 184 10.61 -0.28 -22.84
N LEU A 185 11.81 -0.65 -22.39
CA LEU A 185 12.95 -0.87 -23.28
C LEU A 185 12.71 -2.08 -24.20
N ILE A 186 12.22 -3.20 -23.64
CA ILE A 186 11.89 -4.41 -24.41
C ILE A 186 10.75 -4.16 -25.42
N LEU A 187 9.75 -3.36 -25.03
CA LEU A 187 8.58 -3.02 -25.86
C LEU A 187 8.82 -1.84 -26.83
N LEU A 188 10.08 -1.47 -27.06
CA LEU A 188 10.49 -0.34 -27.91
C LEU A 188 9.73 0.97 -27.61
N ARG A 189 9.38 1.21 -26.33
CA ARG A 189 8.66 2.40 -25.84
C ARG A 189 7.30 2.69 -26.49
N ARG A 190 6.75 1.74 -27.26
CA ARG A 190 5.53 1.94 -28.06
C ARG A 190 4.26 1.56 -27.29
N GLN A 191 4.36 0.66 -26.31
CA GLN A 191 3.19 0.13 -25.58
C GLN A 191 3.22 0.48 -24.08
N ARG A 192 3.01 1.77 -23.75
CA ARG A 192 2.97 2.27 -22.36
C ARG A 192 1.88 1.62 -21.51
N LEU A 193 0.69 1.44 -22.08
CA LEU A 193 -0.45 0.84 -21.37
C LEU A 193 -0.22 -0.65 -21.05
N LEU A 194 0.44 -1.39 -21.94
CA LEU A 194 0.78 -2.80 -21.69
C LEU A 194 1.79 -2.91 -20.54
N ALA A 195 2.86 -2.10 -20.54
CA ALA A 195 3.83 -2.11 -19.45
C ALA A 195 3.18 -1.72 -18.12
N ALA A 196 2.28 -0.74 -18.11
CA ALA A 196 1.50 -0.40 -16.92
C ALA A 196 0.64 -1.59 -16.46
N ALA A 197 -0.09 -2.25 -17.38
CA ALA A 197 -0.91 -3.42 -17.06
C ALA A 197 -0.08 -4.54 -16.42
N VAL A 198 1.11 -4.83 -16.95
CA VAL A 198 2.01 -5.85 -16.38
C VAL A 198 2.46 -5.47 -14.96
N VAL A 199 2.81 -4.20 -14.72
CA VAL A 199 3.17 -3.71 -13.38
C VAL A 199 2.01 -3.84 -12.39
N PHE A 200 0.79 -3.49 -12.81
CA PHE A 200 -0.41 -3.64 -11.99
C PHE A 200 -0.69 -5.12 -11.66
N LEU A 201 -0.61 -6.02 -12.64
CA LEU A 201 -0.81 -7.46 -12.45
C LEU A 201 0.27 -8.10 -11.56
N LEU A 202 1.53 -7.70 -11.72
CA LEU A 202 2.62 -8.14 -10.86
C LEU A 202 2.37 -7.70 -9.41
N SER A 203 2.05 -6.41 -9.21
CA SER A 203 1.75 -5.86 -7.89
C SER A 203 0.55 -6.58 -7.26
N ALA A 204 -0.55 -6.75 -8.01
CA ALA A 204 -1.74 -7.48 -7.59
C ALA A 204 -1.44 -8.93 -7.18
N SER A 205 -0.57 -9.62 -7.92
CA SER A 205 -0.18 -11.00 -7.62
C SER A 205 0.59 -11.12 -6.31
N ILE A 206 1.53 -10.19 -6.07
CA ILE A 206 2.32 -10.17 -4.81
C ILE A 206 1.43 -9.86 -3.62
N HIS A 207 0.50 -8.90 -3.74
CA HIS A 207 -0.45 -8.59 -2.66
C HIS A 207 -1.35 -9.80 -2.35
N GLU A 208 -1.88 -10.47 -3.37
CA GLU A 208 -2.67 -11.69 -3.17
C GLU A 208 -1.84 -12.81 -2.52
N TYR A 209 -0.59 -12.99 -2.93
CA TYR A 209 0.31 -13.96 -2.33
C TYR A 209 0.54 -13.70 -0.84
N VAL A 210 0.79 -12.44 -0.45
CA VAL A 210 0.95 -12.07 0.96
C VAL A 210 -0.33 -12.31 1.76
N MET A 211 -1.49 -11.98 1.20
CA MET A 211 -2.78 -12.24 1.85
C MET A 211 -3.02 -13.74 2.01
N ALA A 212 -2.75 -14.54 0.97
CA ALA A 212 -2.94 -15.98 1.00
C ALA A 212 -2.05 -16.68 2.04
N LEU A 213 -0.80 -16.21 2.21
CA LEU A 213 0.09 -16.68 3.27
C LEU A 213 -0.38 -16.26 4.66
N SER A 214 -0.88 -15.03 4.80
CA SER A 214 -1.30 -14.48 6.09
C SER A 214 -2.56 -15.16 6.64
N PHE A 215 -3.53 -15.45 5.77
CA PHE A 215 -4.81 -16.06 6.15
C PHE A 215 -4.83 -17.58 5.98
N GLY A 216 -3.88 -18.18 5.26
CA GLY A 216 -3.86 -19.62 5.00
C GLY A 216 -4.92 -20.11 4.01
N PHE A 217 -5.48 -19.22 3.18
CA PHE A 217 -6.38 -19.55 2.08
C PHE A 217 -6.22 -18.55 0.92
N CYS A 218 -6.55 -18.95 -0.29
CA CYS A 218 -6.50 -18.08 -1.46
C CYS A 218 -7.90 -17.53 -1.78
N LEU A 219 -8.05 -16.20 -1.78
CA LEU A 219 -9.29 -15.51 -2.15
C LEU A 219 -8.92 -14.28 -2.99
N PRO A 220 -9.01 -14.36 -4.34
CA PRO A 220 -8.41 -13.40 -5.28
C PRO A 220 -9.06 -12.01 -5.33
N VAL A 221 -9.61 -11.52 -4.22
CA VAL A 221 -10.26 -10.21 -4.10
C VAL A 221 -9.25 -9.08 -4.24
N MET A 222 -8.07 -9.17 -3.59
CA MET A 222 -7.01 -8.18 -3.78
C MET A 222 -6.50 -8.19 -5.22
N PHE A 223 -6.31 -9.37 -5.81
CA PHE A 223 -5.89 -9.48 -7.20
C PHE A 223 -6.86 -8.78 -8.16
N ILE A 224 -8.17 -8.99 -7.99
CA ILE A 224 -9.20 -8.40 -8.85
C ILE A 224 -9.25 -6.86 -8.68
N ILE A 225 -9.28 -6.40 -7.43
CA ILE A 225 -9.42 -4.97 -7.11
C ILE A 225 -8.16 -4.20 -7.53
N LEU A 226 -6.97 -4.67 -7.14
CA LEU A 226 -5.72 -3.99 -7.44
C LEU A 226 -5.31 -4.14 -8.91
N GLY A 227 -5.50 -5.32 -9.50
CA GLY A 227 -5.05 -5.62 -10.86
C GLY A 227 -5.96 -5.09 -11.95
N PHE A 228 -7.28 -5.25 -11.82
CA PHE A 228 -8.22 -4.86 -12.88
C PHE A 228 -8.96 -3.56 -12.58
N PHE A 229 -9.57 -3.45 -11.40
CA PHE A 229 -10.40 -2.27 -11.09
C PHE A 229 -9.55 -1.01 -10.96
N ASN A 230 -8.46 -1.07 -10.20
CA ASN A 230 -7.53 0.05 -10.06
C ASN A 230 -6.81 0.38 -11.38
N PHE A 231 -6.50 -0.61 -12.22
CA PHE A 231 -5.95 -0.36 -13.56
C PHE A 231 -6.97 0.32 -14.49
N PHE A 232 -8.24 -0.05 -14.40
CA PHE A 232 -9.32 0.63 -15.10
C PHE A 232 -9.45 2.08 -14.64
N LEU A 233 -9.43 2.35 -13.33
CA LEU A 233 -9.39 3.71 -12.78
C LEU A 233 -8.15 4.50 -13.21
N PHE A 234 -6.99 3.86 -13.25
CA PHE A 234 -5.75 4.45 -13.75
C PHE A 234 -5.87 4.88 -15.22
N SER A 235 -6.59 4.09 -16.02
CA SER A 235 -6.85 4.37 -17.44
C SER A 235 -7.88 5.49 -17.64
N LEU A 236 -8.78 5.69 -16.67
CA LEU A 236 -9.70 6.82 -16.61
C LEU A 236 -8.94 8.07 -16.15
N SER A 237 -8.47 8.87 -17.10
CA SER A 237 -7.74 10.12 -16.84
C SER A 237 -8.68 11.26 -16.42
N GLN A 238 -9.31 11.13 -15.25
CA GLN A 238 -10.05 12.23 -14.63
C GLN A 238 -9.09 13.21 -13.95
N GLN A 239 -9.38 14.50 -14.07
CA GLN A 239 -8.48 15.59 -13.67
C GLN A 239 -9.17 16.53 -12.66
N GLY A 240 -8.38 17.10 -11.76
CA GLY A 240 -8.84 18.14 -10.83
C GLY A 240 -9.64 17.60 -9.65
N LEU A 241 -10.56 18.43 -9.12
CA LEU A 241 -11.32 18.11 -7.90
C LEU A 241 -12.19 16.85 -8.05
N GLN A 242 -12.80 16.66 -9.23
CA GLN A 242 -13.62 15.48 -9.51
C GLN A 242 -12.80 14.19 -9.44
N GLY A 243 -11.57 14.21 -9.97
CA GLY A 243 -10.64 13.09 -9.87
C GLY A 243 -10.29 12.76 -8.41
N ASN A 244 -10.00 13.79 -7.61
CA ASN A 244 -9.67 13.63 -6.18
C ASN A 244 -10.86 13.04 -5.38
N LEU A 245 -12.07 13.58 -5.56
CA LEU A 245 -13.28 13.07 -4.90
C LEU A 245 -13.59 11.63 -5.31
N LEU A 246 -13.49 11.33 -6.60
CA LEU A 246 -13.71 9.99 -7.14
C LEU A 246 -12.70 8.99 -6.56
N TYR A 247 -11.44 9.41 -6.45
CA TYR A 247 -10.38 8.63 -5.83
C TYR A 247 -10.69 8.30 -4.36
N TRP A 248 -11.05 9.29 -3.52
CA TRP A 248 -11.40 9.02 -2.12
C TRP A 248 -12.61 8.10 -1.96
N LEU A 249 -13.61 8.28 -2.83
CA LEU A 249 -14.79 7.41 -2.86
C LEU A 249 -14.38 5.97 -3.16
N PHE A 250 -13.59 5.75 -4.23
CA PHE A 250 -13.13 4.41 -4.59
C PHE A 250 -12.17 3.83 -3.56
N LEU A 251 -11.24 4.62 -3.01
CA LEU A 251 -10.35 4.18 -1.93
C LEU A 251 -11.18 3.64 -0.75
N SER A 252 -12.23 4.35 -0.35
CA SER A 252 -13.09 3.95 0.77
C SER A 252 -13.89 2.68 0.45
N ILE A 253 -14.53 2.62 -0.71
CA ILE A 253 -15.38 1.49 -1.11
C ILE A 253 -14.55 0.24 -1.36
N LEU A 254 -13.45 0.33 -2.12
CA LEU A 254 -12.64 -0.84 -2.49
C LEU A 254 -11.96 -1.46 -1.28
N ASN A 255 -11.41 -0.64 -0.36
CA ASN A 255 -10.84 -1.17 0.87
C ASN A 255 -11.92 -1.83 1.73
N SER A 256 -13.13 -1.25 1.80
CA SER A 256 -14.27 -1.85 2.53
C SER A 256 -14.66 -3.21 1.96
N VAL A 257 -14.73 -3.34 0.63
CA VAL A 257 -15.02 -4.60 -0.07
C VAL A 257 -13.95 -5.65 0.27
N THR A 258 -12.68 -5.29 0.17
CA THR A 258 -11.56 -6.16 0.56
C THR A 258 -11.69 -6.62 2.00
N MET A 259 -11.79 -5.68 2.95
CA MET A 259 -11.88 -5.98 4.38
C MET A 259 -13.06 -6.91 4.69
N MET A 260 -14.22 -6.64 4.08
CA MET A 260 -15.41 -7.45 4.20
C MET A 260 -15.17 -8.89 3.72
N PHE A 261 -14.72 -9.09 2.47
CA PHE A 261 -14.59 -10.44 1.91
C PHE A 261 -13.58 -11.31 2.66
N TYR A 262 -12.40 -10.78 3.03
CA TYR A 262 -11.42 -11.56 3.79
C TYR A 262 -11.92 -11.87 5.21
N THR A 263 -12.57 -10.91 5.88
CA THR A 263 -13.11 -11.13 7.23
C THR A 263 -14.25 -12.16 7.22
N MET A 264 -15.16 -12.05 6.24
CA MET A 264 -16.26 -13.01 6.05
C MET A 264 -15.74 -14.41 5.77
N GLU A 265 -14.75 -14.55 4.89
CA GLU A 265 -14.16 -15.83 4.55
C GLU A 265 -13.43 -16.46 5.74
N TRP A 266 -12.71 -15.65 6.52
CA TRP A 266 -12.07 -16.09 7.75
C TRP A 266 -13.10 -16.63 8.75
N TYR A 267 -14.15 -15.86 9.07
CA TYR A 267 -15.18 -16.31 10.01
C TYR A 267 -15.96 -17.52 9.49
N ALA A 268 -16.28 -17.59 8.19
CA ALA A 268 -16.93 -18.76 7.60
C ALA A 268 -16.10 -20.04 7.79
N ARG A 269 -14.77 -19.95 7.66
CA ARG A 269 -13.85 -21.09 7.85
C ARG A 269 -13.69 -21.49 9.31
N VAL A 270 -13.55 -20.52 10.22
CA VAL A 270 -13.44 -20.78 11.66
C VAL A 270 -14.70 -21.45 12.18
N ASN A 271 -15.85 -21.02 11.70
CA ASN A 271 -17.15 -21.48 12.15
C ASN A 271 -17.58 -22.81 11.47
N SER A 272 -17.10 -23.11 10.26
CA SER A 272 -17.42 -24.34 9.53
C SER A 272 -16.82 -25.60 10.19
N THR A 273 -17.60 -26.68 10.23
CA THR A 273 -17.16 -28.01 10.72
C THR A 273 -16.04 -28.62 9.88
N SER A 274 -15.81 -28.09 8.67
CA SER A 274 -14.75 -28.54 7.77
C SER A 274 -13.36 -28.06 8.20
N GLY A 275 -13.24 -27.03 9.04
CA GLY A 275 -11.95 -26.38 9.35
C GLY A 275 -11.28 -25.77 8.11
N MET A 276 -10.00 -25.37 8.21
CA MET A 276 -9.20 -24.80 7.10
C MET A 276 -8.79 -25.82 6.01
N LYS A 277 -9.61 -26.82 5.70
CA LYS A 277 -9.22 -27.94 4.82
C LYS A 277 -9.12 -27.59 3.33
N SER A 278 -9.75 -26.51 2.86
CA SER A 278 -9.84 -26.11 1.45
C SER A 278 -9.06 -24.83 1.15
N PHE A 279 -7.81 -24.90 0.68
CA PHE A 279 -7.02 -23.69 0.37
C PHE A 279 -7.62 -22.85 -0.78
N TRP A 280 -8.16 -23.50 -1.82
CA TRP A 280 -8.58 -22.85 -3.06
C TRP A 280 -10.07 -22.53 -3.15
N PHE A 281 -10.92 -23.22 -2.37
CA PHE A 281 -12.36 -23.11 -2.50
C PHE A 281 -12.91 -22.24 -1.37
N PRO A 282 -13.59 -21.12 -1.67
CA PRO A 282 -14.15 -20.25 -0.65
C PRO A 282 -15.36 -20.89 0.05
N GLU A 283 -15.36 -20.87 1.38
CA GLU A 283 -16.47 -21.38 2.19
C GLU A 283 -17.62 -20.36 2.26
N THR A 284 -17.36 -19.07 2.02
CA THR A 284 -18.40 -18.01 1.93
C THR A 284 -19.46 -18.26 0.86
N MET A 285 -19.13 -19.03 -0.19
CA MET A 285 -20.09 -19.40 -1.23
C MET A 285 -21.05 -20.53 -0.81
N ARG A 286 -20.77 -21.23 0.30
CA ARG A 286 -21.66 -22.24 0.88
C ARG A 286 -22.62 -21.56 1.86
N CYS A 287 -23.61 -20.87 1.30
CA CYS A 287 -24.69 -20.26 2.08
C CYS A 287 -25.51 -21.38 2.77
N GLY A 288 -25.20 -21.68 4.03
CA GLY A 288 -25.85 -22.77 4.78
C GLY A 288 -25.36 -22.96 6.22
N TYR A 289 -24.73 -21.95 6.81
CA TYR A 289 -24.17 -22.05 8.16
C TYR A 289 -25.20 -21.74 9.25
N LYS A 290 -25.76 -22.73 9.94
CA LYS A 290 -26.46 -22.45 11.20
C LYS A 290 -25.42 -22.19 12.27
N SER A 291 -25.46 -21.03 12.94
CA SER A 291 -24.66 -20.83 14.15
C SER A 291 -24.97 -21.97 15.13
N PRO A 292 -23.99 -22.59 15.79
CA PRO A 292 -24.30 -23.42 16.94
C PRO A 292 -25.07 -22.53 17.90
N GLN A 293 -26.31 -22.91 18.21
CA GLN A 293 -27.14 -22.20 19.17
C GLN A 293 -26.27 -21.99 20.41
N ALA A 294 -26.06 -20.73 20.81
CA ALA A 294 -25.44 -20.42 22.07
C ALA A 294 -26.21 -21.22 23.12
N GLY A 295 -25.54 -22.23 23.68
CA GLY A 295 -26.10 -23.07 24.71
C GLY A 295 -26.46 -22.16 25.87
N VAL A 296 -27.76 -21.89 26.01
CA VAL A 296 -28.36 -21.36 27.23
C VAL A 296 -28.05 -22.38 28.31
N THR A 297 -26.92 -22.21 28.98
CA THR A 297 -26.67 -22.80 30.28
C THR A 297 -27.06 -21.73 31.28
N LYS A 298 -28.19 -22.01 31.95
CA LYS A 298 -28.65 -21.33 33.15
C LYS A 298 -27.61 -21.47 34.26
#